data_AF-A0A347W5A3-F1
#
_entry.id   AF-A0A347W5A3-F1
#
_cell.length_a   1.000
_cell.length_b   1.000
_cell.length_c   1.000
_cell.angle_alpha   90.00
_cell.angle_beta   90.00
_cell.angle_gamma   90.00
#
_symmetry.space_group_name_H-M   'P 1'
#
loop_
_entity.id
_entity.type
_entity.pdbx_description
1 polymer ?
#
loop_
_entity_poly.entity_id
_entity_poly.type
_entity_poly.pdbx_seq_one_letter_code
_entity_poly.pdbx_strand_id
1 'polypeptide(L)'
;MIDFISGLFDSAKSWLEKIWVWCKKIFLSVVNFTKNIVDFFKNPQRLKQLENDKNVIAVSIKEKLGNGDFKVVNCLFNKNKGEIVGEETQSNENALGIETQSLDSETQKHFGDKDMIVLQ
;
A
#
# COMPACT_ATOMS: atom_id res chain seq x y z
N MET A 1 -29.01 -37.90 15.55
CA MET A 1 -27.99 -37.21 16.38
C MET A 1 -26.66 -37.11 15.61
N ILE A 2 -26.16 -38.19 15.03
CA ILE A 2 -24.93 -38.19 14.19
C ILE A 2 -25.08 -37.30 12.95
N ASP A 3 -26.19 -37.38 12.21
CA ASP A 3 -26.40 -36.57 10.99
C ASP A 3 -26.46 -35.05 11.25
N PHE A 4 -26.91 -34.65 12.45
CA PHE A 4 -26.96 -33.25 12.87
C PHE A 4 -25.56 -32.69 13.14
N ILE A 5 -24.67 -33.50 13.74
CA ILE A 5 -23.27 -33.13 14.00
C ILE A 5 -22.50 -33.04 12.68
N SER A 6 -22.74 -33.96 11.74
CA SER A 6 -22.12 -33.94 10.41
C SER A 6 -22.52 -32.69 9.61
N GLY A 7 -23.80 -32.34 9.59
CA GLY A 7 -24.28 -31.14 8.89
C GLY A 7 -23.73 -29.82 9.46
N LEU A 8 -23.47 -29.76 10.77
CA LEU A 8 -22.80 -28.63 11.43
C LEU A 8 -21.33 -28.52 11.01
N PHE A 9 -20.62 -29.65 10.95
CA PHE A 9 -19.21 -29.70 10.52
C PHE A 9 -19.04 -29.29 9.07
N ASP A 10 -19.89 -29.78 8.16
CA ASP A 10 -19.83 -29.45 6.74
C ASP A 10 -20.14 -27.97 6.49
N SER A 11 -21.11 -27.42 7.23
CA SER A 11 -21.44 -25.99 7.18
C SER A 11 -20.26 -25.13 7.64
N ALA A 12 -19.63 -25.47 8.77
CA ALA A 12 -18.46 -24.77 9.29
C ALA A 12 -17.27 -24.83 8.32
N LYS A 13 -17.00 -26.00 7.74
CA LYS A 13 -15.93 -26.19 6.75
C LYS A 13 -16.14 -25.34 5.50
N SER A 14 -17.35 -25.33 4.96
CA SER A 14 -17.69 -24.51 3.78
C SER A 14 -17.54 -23.00 4.04
N TRP A 15 -17.85 -22.56 5.27
CA TRP A 15 -17.66 -21.17 5.69
C TRP A 15 -16.18 -20.81 5.85
N LEU A 16 -15.38 -21.69 6.45
CA LEU A 16 -13.93 -21.53 6.55
C LEU A 16 -13.24 -21.50 5.18
N GLU A 17 -13.66 -22.32 4.23
CA GLU A 17 -13.13 -22.29 2.85
C GLU A 17 -13.43 -20.95 2.15
N LYS A 18 -14.64 -20.40 2.34
CA LYS A 18 -15.00 -19.07 1.83
C LYS A 18 -14.16 -17.97 2.46
N ILE A 19 -13.94 -18.04 3.77
CA ILE A 19 -13.06 -17.11 4.49
C ILE A 19 -11.63 -17.23 3.98
N TRP A 20 -11.13 -18.44 3.78
CA TRP A 20 -9.78 -18.66 3.27
C TRP A 20 -9.58 -18.05 1.88
N VAL A 21 -10.53 -18.25 0.96
CA VAL A 21 -10.48 -17.65 -0.39
C VAL A 21 -10.55 -16.13 -0.32
N TRP A 22 -11.40 -15.58 0.54
CA TRP A 22 -11.49 -14.13 0.76
C TRP A 22 -10.20 -13.56 1.36
N CYS A 23 -9.66 -14.18 2.42
CA CYS A 23 -8.38 -13.84 3.03
C CYS A 23 -7.22 -13.90 2.02
N LYS A 24 -7.18 -14.93 1.16
CA LYS A 24 -6.14 -15.08 0.13
C LYS A 24 -6.24 -14.00 -0.95
N LYS A 25 -7.46 -13.62 -1.37
CA LYS A 25 -7.68 -12.52 -2.32
C LYS A 25 -7.25 -11.17 -1.74
N ILE A 26 -7.61 -10.93 -0.47
CA ILE A 26 -7.14 -9.75 0.25
C ILE A 26 -5.62 -9.79 0.28
N PHE A 27 -5.00 -10.84 0.84
CA PHE A 27 -3.55 -10.97 0.95
C PHE A 27 -2.79 -10.76 -0.37
N LEU A 28 -3.26 -11.30 -1.50
CA LEU A 28 -2.62 -11.11 -2.80
C LEU A 28 -2.71 -9.67 -3.32
N SER A 29 -3.88 -9.03 -3.22
CA SER A 29 -4.04 -7.61 -3.59
C SER A 29 -3.17 -6.68 -2.73
N VAL A 30 -2.83 -7.17 -1.54
CA VAL A 30 -2.27 -6.46 -0.42
C VAL A 30 -0.74 -6.59 -0.46
N VAL A 31 -0.14 -7.78 -0.59
CA VAL A 31 1.32 -7.93 -0.79
C VAL A 31 1.83 -7.21 -2.05
N ASN A 32 1.01 -7.15 -3.10
CA ASN A 32 1.34 -6.37 -4.29
C ASN A 32 1.48 -4.87 -3.99
N PHE A 33 0.83 -4.35 -2.94
CA PHE A 33 0.85 -2.94 -2.59
C PHE A 33 2.21 -2.50 -2.04
N THR A 34 2.73 -3.12 -0.96
CA THR A 34 4.11 -2.86 -0.49
C THR A 34 5.13 -3.08 -1.59
N LYS A 35 4.96 -4.14 -2.40
CA LYS A 35 5.86 -4.39 -3.53
C LYS A 35 5.83 -3.23 -4.54
N ASN A 36 4.65 -2.71 -4.86
CA ASN A 36 4.51 -1.55 -5.75
C ASN A 36 5.16 -0.29 -5.18
N ILE A 37 5.09 -0.05 -3.86
CA ILE A 37 5.81 1.05 -3.20
C ILE A 37 7.32 0.88 -3.41
N VAL A 38 7.85 -0.29 -3.05
CA VAL A 38 9.29 -0.56 -3.14
C VAL A 38 9.78 -0.50 -4.58
N ASP A 39 9.06 -1.12 -5.52
CA ASP A 39 9.41 -1.15 -6.94
C ASP A 39 9.37 0.25 -7.56
N PHE A 40 8.46 1.11 -7.11
CA PHE A 40 8.46 2.52 -7.47
C PHE A 40 9.81 3.14 -7.07
N PHE A 41 10.20 3.11 -5.80
CA PHE A 41 11.44 3.77 -5.36
C PHE A 41 12.75 3.12 -5.83
N LYS A 42 12.75 1.81 -6.13
CA LYS A 42 13.91 1.10 -6.71
C LYS A 42 14.22 1.49 -8.16
N ASN A 43 13.43 2.37 -8.77
CA ASN A 43 13.74 2.90 -10.09
C ASN A 43 15.14 3.56 -10.11
N PRO A 44 16.05 3.16 -11.02
CA PRO A 44 17.43 3.67 -11.03
C PRO A 44 17.57 5.19 -11.17
N GLN A 45 16.65 5.87 -11.88
CA GLN A 45 16.70 7.32 -12.01
C GLN A 45 16.37 8.00 -10.68
N ARG A 46 15.40 7.47 -9.94
CA ARG A 46 14.99 8.01 -8.64
C ARG A 46 15.98 7.70 -7.54
N LEU A 47 16.60 6.52 -7.57
CA LEU A 47 17.75 6.21 -6.71
C LEU A 47 18.90 7.20 -6.95
N LYS A 48 19.26 7.47 -8.21
CA LYS A 48 20.28 8.49 -8.52
C LYS A 48 19.92 9.88 -8.00
N GLN A 49 18.64 10.28 -8.09
CA GLN A 49 18.21 11.57 -7.53
C GLN A 49 18.35 11.61 -6.00
N LEU A 50 17.97 10.54 -5.30
CA LEU A 50 18.13 10.40 -3.85
C LEU A 50 19.61 10.36 -3.42
N GLU A 51 20.48 9.76 -4.23
CA GLU A 51 21.92 9.73 -3.99
C GLU A 51 22.55 11.11 -4.15
N ASN A 52 22.18 11.82 -5.22
CA ASN A 52 22.77 13.11 -5.61
C ASN A 52 22.24 14.30 -4.79
N ASP A 53 20.98 14.29 -4.36
CA ASP A 53 20.38 15.38 -3.57
C ASP A 53 19.84 14.87 -2.23
N LYS A 54 20.57 15.16 -1.15
CA LYS A 54 20.18 14.78 0.24
C LYS A 54 18.96 15.54 0.76
N ASN A 55 18.51 16.57 0.04
CA ASN A 55 17.28 17.28 0.35
C ASN A 55 16.05 16.59 -0.25
N VAL A 56 16.24 15.71 -1.23
CA VAL A 56 15.18 14.86 -1.76
C VAL A 56 15.08 13.59 -0.91
N ILE A 57 13.85 13.22 -0.56
CA ILE A 57 13.54 12.00 0.19
C ILE A 57 12.43 11.21 -0.51
N ALA A 58 12.45 9.89 -0.34
CA ALA A 58 11.36 9.03 -0.77
C ALA A 58 10.27 9.02 0.32
N VAL A 59 9.05 9.39 -0.05
CA VAL A 59 7.90 9.40 0.87
C VAL A 59 6.70 8.70 0.27
N SER A 60 5.94 8.04 1.14
CA SER A 60 4.62 7.53 0.79
C SER A 60 3.60 8.15 1.73
N ILE A 61 2.56 8.75 1.17
CA ILE A 61 1.53 9.51 1.89
C ILE A 61 0.21 8.76 1.73
N LYS A 62 -0.47 8.49 2.85
CA LYS A 62 -1.76 7.79 2.91
C LYS A 62 -2.86 8.78 3.30
N GLU A 63 -3.98 8.70 2.59
CA GLU A 63 -5.22 9.38 2.90
C GLU A 63 -6.36 8.35 2.96
N LYS A 64 -7.19 8.42 4.01
CA LYS A 64 -8.40 7.61 4.11
C LYS A 64 -9.56 8.36 3.45
N LEU A 65 -10.16 7.77 2.43
CA LEU A 65 -11.27 8.34 1.69
C LEU A 65 -12.59 8.15 2.44
N GLY A 66 -13.56 9.02 2.17
CA GLY A 66 -14.88 9.00 2.83
C GLY A 66 -15.70 7.72 2.60
N ASN A 67 -15.36 6.94 1.57
CA ASN A 67 -15.96 5.64 1.27
C ASN A 67 -15.30 4.47 2.01
N GLY A 68 -14.27 4.71 2.82
CA GLY A 68 -13.51 3.69 3.54
C GLY A 68 -12.27 3.16 2.81
N ASP A 69 -12.08 3.52 1.54
CA ASP A 69 -10.88 3.17 0.77
C ASP A 69 -9.69 4.05 1.18
N PHE A 70 -8.51 3.68 0.70
CA PHE A 70 -7.27 4.42 0.89
C PHE A 70 -6.74 4.93 -0.43
N LYS A 71 -6.30 6.18 -0.42
CA LYS A 71 -5.44 6.75 -1.46
C LYS A 71 -4.03 6.82 -0.92
N VAL A 72 -3.07 6.36 -1.71
CA VAL A 72 -1.66 6.45 -1.37
C VAL A 72 -0.91 7.12 -2.51
N VAL A 73 -0.06 8.08 -2.17
CA VAL A 73 0.81 8.77 -3.11
C VAL A 73 2.25 8.45 -2.76
N ASN A 74 2.93 7.72 -3.65
CA ASN A 74 4.36 7.52 -3.57
C ASN A 74 5.04 8.66 -4.33
N CYS A 75 5.94 9.41 -3.68
CA CYS A 75 6.66 10.46 -4.38
C CYS A 75 8.07 10.74 -3.85
N LEU A 76 8.86 11.43 -4.67
CA LEU A 76 10.05 12.12 -4.19
C LEU A 76 9.65 13.50 -3.67
N PHE A 77 10.09 13.84 -2.46
CA PHE A 77 9.76 15.09 -1.80
C PHE A 77 11.03 15.89 -1.50
N ASN A 78 11.04 17.17 -1.88
CA ASN A 78 12.14 18.07 -1.59
C ASN A 78 11.90 18.79 -0.26
N LYS A 79 12.68 18.45 0.77
CA LYS A 79 12.56 19.01 2.12
C LYS A 79 12.81 20.52 2.17
N ASN A 80 13.66 21.05 1.31
CA ASN A 80 14.02 22.48 1.35
C ASN A 80 12.92 23.35 0.77
N LYS A 81 12.26 22.85 -0.29
CA LYS A 81 11.19 23.57 -0.98
C LYS A 81 9.80 23.24 -0.43
N GLY A 82 9.66 22.12 0.26
CA GLY A 82 8.38 21.65 0.78
C GLY A 82 7.43 21.13 -0.32
N GLU A 83 7.97 20.70 -1.45
CA GLU A 83 7.21 20.32 -2.64
C GLU A 83 7.55 18.91 -3.13
N ILE A 84 6.63 18.30 -3.88
CA ILE A 84 6.89 17.08 -4.64
C ILE A 84 7.84 17.41 -5.78
N VAL A 85 8.86 16.57 -5.99
CA VAL A 85 9.83 16.75 -7.08
C VAL A 85 9.12 16.56 -8.43
N GLY A 86 9.34 17.47 -9.37
CA GLY A 86 8.75 17.44 -10.72
C GLY A 86 7.57 18.39 -10.89
N GLU A 87 6.89 18.30 -12.02
CA GLU A 87 5.70 19.12 -12.28
C GLU A 87 4.47 18.58 -11.54
N GLU A 88 3.52 19.44 -11.13
CA GLU A 88 2.25 19.03 -10.51
C GLU A 88 1.24 18.54 -11.57
N THR A 89 1.64 17.59 -12.40
CA THR A 89 0.80 17.02 -13.45
C THR A 89 0.65 15.51 -13.27
N GLN A 90 -0.36 14.92 -13.93
CA GLN A 90 -0.56 13.46 -13.93
C GLN A 90 0.61 12.69 -14.58
N SER A 91 1.53 13.39 -15.26
CA SER A 91 2.70 12.81 -15.93
C SER A 91 3.99 12.89 -15.10
N ASN A 92 3.90 13.30 -13.83
CA ASN A 92 5.08 13.37 -12.96
C ASN A 92 5.61 11.97 -12.65
N GLU A 93 6.76 11.61 -13.24
CA GLU A 93 7.43 10.32 -13.01
C GLU A 93 7.90 10.08 -11.57
N ASN A 94 8.01 11.16 -10.79
CA ASN A 94 8.39 11.13 -9.38
C ASN A 94 7.19 11.12 -8.44
N ALA A 95 5.96 11.00 -8.95
CA ALA A 95 4.75 10.85 -8.16
C ALA A 95 3.83 9.76 -8.75
N LEU A 96 3.34 8.84 -7.91
CA LEU A 96 2.40 7.81 -8.30
C LEU A 96 1.28 7.72 -7.27
N GLY A 97 0.07 8.06 -7.71
CA GLY A 97 -1.16 7.86 -6.94
C GLY A 97 -1.73 6.46 -7.16
N ILE A 98 -2.13 5.81 -6.08
CA ILE A 98 -2.75 4.48 -6.07
C ILE A 98 -3.96 4.54 -5.14
N GLU A 99 -5.11 4.11 -5.63
CA GLU A 99 -6.32 3.93 -4.81
C GLU A 99 -6.54 2.43 -4.55
N THR A 100 -6.81 2.08 -3.30
CA THR A 100 -6.99 0.69 -2.88
C THR A 100 -8.02 0.59 -1.76
N GLN A 101 -8.79 -0.49 -1.76
CA GLN A 101 -9.76 -0.77 -0.70
C GLN A 101 -9.10 -1.15 0.63
N SER A 102 -7.83 -1.57 0.60
CA SER A 102 -7.09 -1.98 1.79
C SER A 102 -5.57 -1.86 1.61
N LEU A 103 -4.87 -1.65 2.72
CA LEU A 103 -3.41 -1.64 2.81
C LEU A 103 -2.91 -2.97 3.40
N ASP A 104 -1.69 -3.37 3.06
CA ASP A 104 -1.09 -4.58 3.63
C ASP A 104 -0.50 -4.48 4.99
N SER A 105 -0.34 -5.62 5.66
CA SER A 105 0.10 -5.65 7.05
C SER A 105 1.47 -4.99 7.20
N GLU A 106 2.34 -5.07 6.20
CA GLU A 106 3.65 -4.40 6.22
C GLU A 106 3.46 -2.89 6.04
N THR A 107 2.75 -2.46 4.99
CA THR A 107 2.39 -1.04 4.78
C THR A 107 1.66 -0.44 6.00
N GLN A 108 0.64 -1.10 6.53
CA GLN A 108 -0.11 -0.70 7.72
C GLN A 108 0.79 -0.61 8.94
N LYS A 109 1.76 -1.53 9.11
CA LYS A 109 2.72 -1.46 10.20
C LYS A 109 3.66 -0.25 10.07
N HIS A 110 4.05 0.09 8.84
CA HIS A 110 4.89 1.26 8.58
C HIS A 110 4.13 2.57 8.77
N PHE A 111 2.88 2.65 8.30
CA PHE A 111 2.04 3.83 8.49
C PHE A 111 1.54 3.96 9.93
N GLY A 112 1.17 2.88 10.60
CA GLY A 112 0.48 2.93 11.89
C GLY A 112 -0.67 3.96 11.85
N ASP A 113 -0.69 4.82 12.88
CA ASP A 113 -1.62 5.97 12.99
C ASP A 113 -1.13 7.23 12.26
N LYS A 114 -0.12 7.12 11.39
CA LYS A 114 0.47 8.24 10.65
C LYS A 114 -0.06 8.26 9.21
N ASP A 115 -0.05 9.47 8.66
CA ASP A 115 -0.42 9.74 7.26
C ASP A 115 0.79 9.68 6.30
N MET A 116 2.01 9.58 6.82
CA MET A 116 3.23 9.61 6.01
C MET A 116 4.29 8.64 6.53
N ILE A 117 4.95 7.96 5.59
CA ILE A 117 6.18 7.19 5.84
C ILE A 117 7.31 7.76 4.99
N VAL A 118 8.50 7.81 5.57
CA VAL A 118 9.75 8.16 4.88
C VAL A 118 10.53 6.87 4.70
N LEU A 119 10.88 6.55 3.46
CA LEU A 119 11.64 5.36 3.11
C LEU A 119 13.12 5.72 3.11
N GLN A 120 13.90 5.06 3.98
CA GLN A 120 15.34 5.23 4.12
C GLN A 120 16.09 4.13 3.38
#